data_AF-A0A528CF22-F1
#
_entry.id   AF-A0A528CF22-F1
#
_cell.length_a   1.000
_cell.length_b   1.000
_cell.length_c   1.000
_cell.angle_alpha   90.00
_cell.angle_beta   90.00
_cell.angle_gamma   90.00
#
_symmetry.space_group_name_H-M   'P 1'
#
loop_
_entity.id
_entity.type
_entity.pdbx_description
1 polymer ?
#
loop_
_entity_poly.entity_id
_entity_poly.type
_entity_poly.pdbx_seq_one_letter_code
_entity_poly.pdbx_strand_id
1 'polypeptide(L)' 'RLTYQRACGLLPELKRTAISHAWAGYVDSTPDGIPAIGEVEGIPGFILAAGFSGHGFGIGPGAGHMIADIIT' A
#
# COMPACT_ATOMS: atom_id res chain seq x y z
N ARG A 1 -0.17 -19.36 -8.06
CA ARG A 1 0.69 -20.29 -8.85
C ARG A 1 1.92 -19.58 -9.45
N LEU A 2 1.75 -18.46 -10.17
CA LEU A 2 2.87 -17.72 -10.78
C LEU A 2 3.88 -17.16 -9.76
N THR A 3 3.42 -16.56 -8.65
CA THR A 3 4.30 -16.05 -7.58
C THR A 3 5.23 -17.13 -7.03
N TYR A 4 4.68 -18.32 -6.73
CA TYR A 4 5.47 -19.46 -6.26
C TYR A 4 6.49 -19.94 -7.30
N GLN A 5 6.09 -20.03 -8.57
CA GLN A 5 7.00 -20.42 -9.66
C GLN A 5 8.17 -19.43 -9.79
N ARG A 6 7.91 -18.12 -9.73
CA ARG A 6 8.95 -17.09 -9.75
C ARG A 6 9.85 -17.17 -8.52
N ALA A 7 9.28 -17.34 -7.33
CA ALA A 7 10.04 -17.49 -6.09
C ALA A 7 11.00 -18.70 -6.16
N CYS A 8 10.53 -19.86 -6.62
CA CYS A 8 11.38 -21.05 -6.81
C CYS A 8 12.39 -20.91 -7.95
N GLY A 9 12.17 -20.00 -8.91
CA GLY A 9 13.16 -19.65 -9.92
C GLY A 9 14.30 -18.80 -9.34
N LEU A 10 13.98 -17.94 -8.37
CA LEU A 10 14.95 -17.08 -7.67
C LEU A 10 15.70 -17.84 -6.56
N LEU A 11 14.99 -18.68 -5.79
CA LEU A 11 15.53 -19.47 -4.68
C LEU A 11 15.05 -20.94 -4.80
N PRO A 12 15.80 -21.81 -5.49
CA PRO A 12 15.40 -23.19 -5.78
C PRO A 12 15.09 -24.06 -4.55
N GLU A 13 15.72 -23.77 -3.41
CA GLU A 13 15.54 -24.48 -2.14
C GLU A 13 14.10 -24.42 -1.64
N LEU A 14 13.34 -23.38 -2.00
CA LEU A 14 11.93 -23.23 -1.63
C LEU A 14 11.05 -24.37 -2.12
N LYS A 15 11.46 -25.11 -3.17
CA LYS A 15 10.74 -26.30 -3.66
C LYS A 15 10.60 -27.41 -2.63
N ARG A 16 11.47 -27.43 -1.61
CA ARG A 16 11.48 -28.43 -0.52
C ARG A 16 10.71 -27.97 0.71
N THR A 17 10.09 -26.78 0.66
CA THR A 17 9.36 -26.19 1.79
C THR A 17 7.87 -26.15 1.52
N ALA A 18 7.06 -26.35 2.55
CA ALA A 18 5.61 -26.20 2.45
C ALA A 18 5.20 -24.72 2.62
N ILE A 19 4.21 -24.28 1.84
CA ILE A 19 3.59 -22.96 2.04
C ILE A 19 2.75 -23.05 3.32
N SER A 20 3.09 -22.25 4.34
CA SER A 20 2.34 -22.23 5.60
C SER A 20 1.02 -21.44 5.46
N HIS A 21 1.04 -20.32 4.75
CA HIS A 21 -0.10 -19.43 4.59
C HIS A 21 -0.09 -18.78 3.20
N ALA A 22 -1.29 -18.50 2.69
CA ALA A 22 -1.50 -17.65 1.53
C ALA A 22 -2.70 -16.74 1.82
N TRP A 23 -2.57 -15.46 1.52
CA TRP A 23 -3.61 -14.48 1.77
C TRP A 23 -3.65 -13.46 0.63
N ALA A 24 -4.73 -12.70 0.58
CA ALA A 24 -4.90 -11.56 -0.30
C ALA A 24 -5.55 -10.42 0.50
N GLY A 25 -5.32 -9.20 0.05
CA GLY A 25 -5.92 -8.01 0.62
C GLY A 25 -6.20 -6.99 -0.48
N TYR A 26 -7.01 -6.01 -0.14
CA TYR A 26 -7.26 -4.89 -1.03
C TYR A 26 -6.12 -3.88 -0.95
N VAL A 27 -5.80 -3.32 -2.10
CA VAL A 27 -4.97 -2.13 -2.25
C VAL A 27 -5.81 -1.14 -3.03
N ASP A 28 -6.03 0.02 -2.45
CA ASP A 28 -6.59 1.16 -3.16
C ASP A 28 -5.52 1.75 -4.08
N SER A 29 -5.89 1.99 -5.34
CA SER A 29 -4.95 2.49 -6.35
C SER A 29 -5.53 3.71 -7.04
N THR A 30 -4.73 4.76 -7.14
CA THR A 30 -5.00 5.89 -8.02
C THR A 30 -4.50 5.59 -9.43
N PRO A 31 -5.04 6.23 -10.48
CA PRO A 31 -4.60 6.01 -11.86
C PRO A 31 -3.11 6.31 -12.11
N ASP A 32 -2.53 7.22 -11.34
CA ASP A 32 -1.12 7.64 -11.43
C ASP A 32 -0.22 7.02 -10.35
N GLY A 33 -0.79 6.26 -9.41
CA GLY A 33 -0.07 5.64 -8.31
C GLY A 33 0.35 6.60 -7.18
N ILE A 34 -0.08 7.87 -7.22
CA ILE A 34 0.21 8.88 -6.21
C ILE A 34 -0.95 8.95 -5.20
N PRO A 35 -0.70 9.00 -3.88
CA PRO A 35 -1.76 9.15 -2.89
C PRO A 35 -2.52 10.47 -3.05
N ALA A 36 -3.84 10.42 -2.91
CA ALA A 36 -4.66 11.61 -2.76
C ALA A 36 -4.65 12.04 -1.28
N ILE A 37 -4.02 13.17 -0.98
CA ILE A 37 -3.93 13.71 0.38
C ILE A 37 -4.33 15.19 0.39
N GLY A 38 -5.29 15.55 1.23
CA GLY A 38 -5.74 16.94 1.39
C GLY A 38 -7.20 17.07 1.83
N GLU A 39 -7.67 18.30 1.96
CA GLU A 39 -9.07 18.59 2.23
C GLU A 39 -9.95 18.27 1.03
N VAL A 40 -11.09 17.62 1.27
CA VAL A 40 -12.05 17.30 0.20
C VAL A 40 -12.91 18.52 -0.10
N GLU A 41 -12.90 18.92 -1.36
CA GLU A 41 -13.74 20.01 -1.84
C GLU A 41 -15.22 19.76 -1.53
N GLY A 42 -15.88 20.76 -0.94
CA GLY A 42 -17.30 20.70 -0.58
C GLY A 42 -17.62 20.08 0.78
N ILE A 43 -16.62 19.61 1.55
CA ILE A 43 -16.80 19.08 2.91
C ILE A 43 -15.75 19.72 3.85
N PRO A 44 -16.05 20.90 4.42
CA PRO A 44 -15.10 21.61 5.27
C PRO A 44 -14.61 20.78 6.47
N GLY A 45 -13.29 20.74 6.67
CA GLY A 45 -12.62 20.02 7.74
C GLY A 45 -12.44 18.52 7.50
N PHE A 46 -12.89 17.98 6.35
CA PHE A 46 -12.67 16.58 6.00
C PHE A 46 -11.37 16.39 5.22
N ILE A 47 -10.32 15.95 5.91
CA ILE A 47 -9.03 15.59 5.30
C ILE A 47 -9.04 14.12 4.89
N LEU A 48 -8.83 13.86 3.59
CA LEU A 48 -8.63 12.52 3.04
C LEU A 48 -7.14 12.23 2.92
N ALA A 49 -6.75 11.01 3.27
CA ALA A 49 -5.46 10.43 2.91
C ALA A 49 -5.69 8.97 2.49
N ALA A 50 -5.73 8.73 1.17
CA ALA A 50 -6.04 7.44 0.59
C ALA A 50 -5.38 7.27 -0.79
N GLY A 51 -5.51 6.10 -1.39
CA GLY A 51 -4.99 5.81 -2.73
C GLY A 51 -3.49 5.51 -2.73
N PHE A 52 -2.99 4.88 -1.67
CA PHE A 52 -1.55 4.67 -1.47
C PHE A 52 -0.92 3.63 -2.42
N SER A 53 -1.72 2.98 -3.27
CA SER A 53 -1.27 2.25 -4.46
C SER A 53 -0.19 1.20 -4.18
N GLY A 54 -0.26 0.57 -3.00
CA GLY A 54 0.61 -0.54 -2.57
C GLY A 54 1.90 -0.14 -1.87
N HIS A 55 2.22 1.16 -1.81
CA HIS A 55 3.47 1.67 -1.22
C HIS A 55 3.26 2.41 0.11
N GLY A 56 2.01 2.50 0.57
CA GLY A 56 1.61 3.25 1.76
C GLY A 56 2.27 2.82 3.06
N PHE A 57 2.65 1.55 3.20
CA PHE A 57 3.33 1.10 4.42
C PHE A 57 4.67 1.81 4.64
N GLY A 58 5.47 1.96 3.57
CA GLY A 58 6.79 2.61 3.67
C GLY A 58 6.70 4.12 3.89
N ILE A 59 5.73 4.78 3.25
CA ILE A 59 5.59 6.24 3.30
C ILE A 59 4.62 6.73 4.39
N GLY A 60 3.92 5.81 5.05
CA GLY A 60 2.89 6.10 6.05
C GLY A 60 3.33 7.08 7.15
N PRO A 61 4.52 6.93 7.77
CA PRO A 61 4.98 7.89 8.77
C PRO A 61 5.13 9.31 8.23
N GLY A 62 5.70 9.47 7.04
CA GLY A 62 5.85 10.79 6.41
C GLY A 62 4.51 11.40 6.00
N ALA A 63 3.61 10.59 5.43
CA ALA A 63 2.26 11.03 5.10
C ALA A 63 1.48 11.46 6.36
N GLY A 64 1.58 10.70 7.45
CA GLY A 64 0.96 11.04 8.73
C GLY A 64 1.46 12.37 9.32
N HIS A 65 2.78 12.61 9.27
CA HIS A 65 3.35 13.88 9.71
C HIS A 65 2.82 15.06 8.88
N MET A 66 2.82 14.94 7.55
CA MET A 66 2.29 15.98 6.66
C MET A 66 0.80 16.24 6.90
N ILE A 67 0.00 15.20 7.15
CA ILE A 67 -1.43 15.35 7.47
C ILE A 67 -1.60 16.11 8.80
N ALA A 68 -0.76 15.84 9.79
CA ALA A 68 -0.78 16.57 11.06
C ALA A 68 -0.53 18.08 10.82
N ASP A 69 0.47 18.42 10.00
CA ASP A 69 0.80 19.81 9.64
C ASP A 69 -0.33 20.51 8.84
N ILE A 70 -1.12 19.75 8.07
CA ILE A 70 -2.27 20.29 7.31
C ILE A 70 -3.46 20.60 8.24
N ILE A 71 -3.64 19.84 9.31
CA ILE A 71 -4.81 19.93 10.21
C ILE A 71 -4.62 21.02 11.29
N THR A 72 -3.38 21.37 11.63
CA THR A 72 -3.03 22.40 12.65
C THR A 72 -2.64 23.73 12.05
#